data_AF-A0A7K4MS99-F1
#
_entry.id   AF-A0A7K4MS99-F1
#
_cell.length_a   1.000
_cell.length_b   1.000
_cell.length_c   1.000
_cell.angle_alpha   90.00
_cell.angle_beta   90.00
_cell.angle_gamma   90.00
#
_symmetry.space_group_name_H-M   'P 1'
#
loop_
_entity.id
_entity.type
_entity.pdbx_description
1 polymer ?
#
loop_
_entity_poly.entity_id
_entity_poly.type
_entity_poly.pdbx_seq_one_letter_code
_entity_poly.pdbx_strand_id
1 'polypeptide(L)'
;LWEKIFERMKSENLVHLEDQGDNVGCWVLPIENEDDKIIVRSNGVTTYVAKDIPYAAWKLGVLNDPFNYAKYTTQSNGRILYETTLEKTQEPKQSFAANKVITVIDNRQTNLQKIVTNLMSKFKPESSYVHLGYEAVTLSSETAKILGNKTDGKSVQMSGRKGLYINADEIIEKLEKRIFLESKERNEDLDNASLNEIAHNVAVGTIRYELIKPDLGKIITFDINTSLKLDGDTCSYIQYSCVRAVRILEKSGSEPNFDVQFDQLNTEYETSLIKQIGLFEVFVNDAAKNHSPKVIAKYCYDLAVAFSSFYEHVKVLKAETPELINARLCLVLSFKLTLEKALDLLGITAPQRM
;
A
#
# COMPACT_ATOMS: atom_id res chain seq x y z
N LEU A 1 0.68 -31.38 -2.05
CA LEU A 1 0.33 -30.45 -3.15
C LEU A 1 1.24 -30.65 -4.37
N TRP A 2 2.57 -30.57 -4.19
CA TRP A 2 3.54 -30.76 -5.28
C TRP A 2 3.30 -32.00 -6.14
N GLU A 3 3.23 -33.19 -5.53
CA GLU A 3 2.99 -34.45 -6.27
C GLU A 3 1.75 -34.36 -7.17
N LYS A 4 0.64 -33.82 -6.66
CA LYS A 4 -0.62 -33.71 -7.42
C LYS A 4 -0.50 -32.80 -8.63
N ILE A 5 0.09 -31.61 -8.48
CA ILE A 5 0.25 -30.70 -9.61
C ILE A 5 1.30 -31.20 -10.59
N PHE A 6 2.36 -31.83 -10.10
CA PHE A 6 3.43 -32.36 -10.93
C PHE A 6 2.96 -33.53 -11.80
N GLU A 7 2.19 -34.48 -11.24
CA GLU A 7 1.56 -35.54 -12.04
C GLU A 7 0.60 -34.97 -13.08
N ARG A 8 -0.15 -33.93 -12.74
CA ARG A 8 -1.00 -33.22 -13.70
C ARG A 8 -0.17 -32.59 -14.83
N MET A 9 0.92 -31.89 -14.50
CA MET A 9 1.85 -31.31 -15.48
C MET A 9 2.38 -32.36 -16.46
N LYS A 10 2.74 -33.56 -15.98
CA LYS A 10 3.15 -34.69 -16.83
C LYS A 10 2.01 -35.15 -17.75
N SER A 11 0.83 -35.36 -17.19
CA SER A 11 -0.34 -35.85 -17.95
C SER A 11 -0.80 -34.90 -19.04
N GLU A 12 -0.59 -33.59 -18.85
CA GLU A 12 -0.92 -32.54 -19.82
C GLU A 12 0.27 -32.17 -20.73
N ASN A 13 1.38 -32.92 -20.68
CA ASN A 13 2.61 -32.68 -21.45
C ASN A 13 3.17 -31.25 -21.28
N LEU A 14 3.03 -30.68 -20.09
CA LEU A 14 3.57 -29.36 -19.75
C LEU A 14 5.03 -29.44 -19.30
N VAL A 15 5.54 -30.64 -19.03
CA VAL A 15 6.92 -30.92 -18.62
C VAL A 15 7.37 -32.20 -19.30
N HIS A 16 8.67 -32.32 -19.54
CA HIS A 16 9.28 -33.56 -20.03
C HIS A 16 10.53 -33.91 -19.23
N LEU A 17 10.92 -35.18 -19.30
CA LEU A 17 12.16 -35.67 -18.75
C LEU A 17 13.25 -35.54 -19.81
N GLU A 18 14.34 -34.84 -19.49
CA GLU A 18 15.48 -34.73 -20.40
C GLU A 18 16.21 -36.08 -20.51
N ASP A 19 16.40 -36.53 -21.75
CA ASP A 19 17.05 -37.79 -22.09
C ASP A 19 18.42 -37.60 -22.75
N GLN A 20 18.79 -36.37 -23.10
CA GLN A 20 20.07 -36.03 -23.74
C GLN A 20 20.69 -34.73 -23.18
N GLY A 21 21.99 -34.54 -23.41
CA GLY A 21 22.73 -33.32 -23.02
C GLY A 21 23.12 -33.24 -21.53
N ASP A 22 23.42 -32.02 -21.06
CA ASP A 22 23.92 -31.78 -19.70
C ASP A 22 22.84 -31.93 -18.60
N ASN A 23 21.56 -31.93 -18.99
CA ASN A 23 20.41 -31.96 -18.09
C ASN A 23 19.74 -33.35 -17.98
N VAL A 24 20.35 -34.40 -18.52
CA VAL A 24 19.81 -35.77 -18.50
C VAL A 24 19.30 -36.17 -17.11
N GLY A 25 18.08 -36.71 -17.10
CA GLY A 25 17.40 -37.16 -15.89
C GLY A 25 16.70 -36.03 -15.11
N CYS A 26 16.81 -34.77 -15.53
CA CYS A 26 16.05 -33.67 -14.96
C CYS A 26 14.66 -33.57 -15.60
N TRP A 27 13.66 -33.21 -14.81
CA TRP A 27 12.39 -32.74 -15.37
C TRP A 27 12.49 -31.25 -15.64
N VAL A 28 12.13 -30.89 -16.87
CA VAL A 28 12.19 -29.52 -17.36
C VAL A 28 10.80 -29.02 -17.76
N LEU A 29 10.61 -27.72 -17.61
CA LEU A 29 9.42 -26.99 -18.01
C LEU A 29 9.81 -26.13 -19.22
N PRO A 30 9.25 -26.41 -20.41
CA PRO A 30 9.50 -25.60 -21.60
C PRO A 30 9.05 -24.16 -21.41
N ILE A 31 9.92 -23.21 -21.79
CA ILE A 31 9.62 -21.78 -21.78
C ILE A 31 9.69 -21.24 -23.20
N GLU A 32 8.66 -20.49 -23.58
CA GLU A 32 8.60 -19.89 -24.92
C GLU A 32 9.68 -18.81 -25.07
N ASN A 33 10.55 -18.94 -26.09
CA ASN A 33 11.66 -18.03 -26.39
C ASN A 33 12.77 -17.92 -25.32
N GLU A 34 12.86 -18.87 -24.39
CA GLU A 34 13.96 -18.95 -23.39
C GLU A 34 14.40 -20.41 -23.24
N ASP A 35 15.54 -20.63 -22.56
CA ASP A 35 15.97 -21.98 -22.20
C ASP A 35 14.99 -22.65 -21.24
N ASP A 36 14.78 -23.94 -21.44
CA ASP A 36 13.92 -24.76 -20.60
C ASP A 36 14.33 -24.70 -19.13
N LYS A 37 13.33 -24.64 -18.25
CA LYS A 37 13.57 -24.50 -16.82
C LYS A 37 13.56 -25.83 -16.11
N ILE A 38 14.68 -26.20 -15.50
CA ILE A 38 14.74 -27.36 -14.60
C ILE A 38 13.84 -27.12 -13.38
N ILE A 39 12.85 -27.99 -13.19
CA ILE A 39 11.94 -27.99 -12.04
C ILE A 39 12.25 -29.11 -11.06
N VAL A 40 12.77 -30.25 -11.54
CA VAL A 40 13.27 -31.35 -10.70
C VAL A 40 14.64 -31.77 -11.25
N ARG A 41 15.65 -31.78 -10.40
CA ARG A 41 17.00 -32.23 -10.76
C ARG A 41 17.04 -33.75 -10.92
N SER A 42 18.09 -34.26 -11.56
CA SER A 42 18.32 -35.71 -11.75
C SER A 42 18.38 -36.53 -10.46
N ASN A 43 18.73 -35.89 -9.33
CA ASN A 43 18.70 -36.50 -8.00
C ASN A 43 17.32 -36.41 -7.29
N GLY A 44 16.26 -35.97 -7.99
CA GLY A 44 14.91 -35.82 -7.46
C GLY A 44 14.64 -34.54 -6.67
N VAL A 45 15.65 -33.67 -6.49
CA VAL A 45 15.48 -32.41 -5.73
C VAL A 45 14.72 -31.36 -6.55
N THR A 46 13.64 -30.83 -5.99
CA THR A 46 12.83 -29.75 -6.58
C THR A 46 13.55 -28.40 -6.54
N THR A 47 13.49 -27.62 -7.61
CA THR A 47 14.01 -26.24 -7.63
C THR A 47 13.04 -25.26 -6.94
N TYR A 48 13.43 -23.99 -6.79
CA TYR A 48 12.56 -22.97 -6.18
C TYR A 48 11.25 -22.78 -6.96
N VAL A 49 11.30 -22.85 -8.30
CA VAL A 49 10.12 -22.74 -9.18
C VAL A 49 9.10 -23.80 -8.85
N ALA A 50 9.55 -25.04 -8.65
CA ALA A 50 8.70 -26.16 -8.27
C ALA A 50 7.98 -25.94 -6.92
N LYS A 51 8.53 -25.11 -6.02
CA LYS A 51 7.89 -24.81 -4.74
C LYS A 51 6.75 -23.82 -4.86
N ASP A 52 6.83 -22.85 -5.78
CA ASP A 52 5.80 -21.81 -5.93
C ASP A 52 4.56 -22.30 -6.70
N ILE A 53 4.75 -23.17 -7.70
CA ILE A 53 3.69 -23.75 -8.53
C ILE A 53 2.52 -24.36 -7.71
N PRO A 54 2.74 -25.27 -6.74
CA PRO A 54 1.65 -25.89 -6.00
C PRO A 54 0.83 -24.90 -5.16
N TYR A 55 1.46 -23.85 -4.64
CA TYR A 55 0.75 -22.81 -3.89
C TYR A 55 -0.06 -21.91 -4.82
N ALA A 56 0.47 -21.55 -5.98
CA ALA A 56 -0.29 -20.82 -7.00
C ALA A 56 -1.52 -21.61 -7.47
N ALA A 57 -1.34 -22.90 -7.75
CA ALA A 57 -2.41 -23.80 -8.13
C ALA A 57 -3.48 -23.93 -7.03
N TRP A 58 -3.08 -24.08 -5.77
CA TRP A 58 -4.01 -24.08 -4.63
C TRP A 58 -4.77 -22.76 -4.50
N LYS A 59 -4.09 -21.60 -4.56
CA LYS A 59 -4.72 -20.27 -4.47
C LYS A 59 -5.73 -20.01 -5.59
N LEU A 60 -5.55 -20.60 -6.77
CA LEU A 60 -6.51 -20.52 -7.88
C LEU A 60 -7.60 -21.59 -7.81
N GLY A 61 -7.56 -22.51 -6.84
CA GLY A 61 -8.48 -23.64 -6.75
C GLY A 61 -8.25 -24.72 -7.82
N VAL A 62 -7.09 -24.72 -8.48
CA VAL A 62 -6.66 -25.82 -9.38
C VAL A 62 -6.38 -27.09 -8.56
N LEU A 63 -5.92 -26.92 -7.33
CA LEU A 63 -5.78 -27.98 -6.34
C LEU A 63 -6.74 -27.76 -5.17
N ASN A 64 -7.31 -28.85 -4.66
CA ASN A 64 -8.11 -28.83 -3.43
C ASN A 64 -7.27 -28.44 -2.22
N ASP A 65 -7.90 -27.72 -1.30
CA ASP A 65 -7.30 -27.28 -0.05
C ASP A 65 -6.94 -28.46 0.88
N PRO A 66 -5.64 -28.69 1.15
CA PRO A 66 -5.18 -29.78 1.98
C PRO A 66 -5.03 -29.40 3.47
N PHE A 67 -5.17 -28.13 3.82
CA PHE A 67 -4.76 -27.63 5.13
C PHE A 67 -5.85 -27.81 6.19
N ASN A 68 -5.43 -27.88 7.45
CA ASN A 68 -6.27 -27.62 8.60
C ASN A 68 -5.96 -26.22 9.11
N TYR A 69 -6.93 -25.59 9.77
CA TYR A 69 -6.81 -24.21 10.24
C TYR A 69 -7.09 -24.10 11.73
N ALA A 70 -6.33 -23.26 12.42
CA ALA A 70 -6.61 -22.85 13.78
C ALA A 70 -6.81 -21.33 13.83
N LYS A 71 -7.62 -20.87 14.78
CA LYS A 71 -7.69 -19.44 15.10
C LYS A 71 -6.36 -19.02 15.71
N TYR A 72 -5.67 -18.09 15.06
CA TYR A 72 -4.43 -17.50 15.58
C TYR A 72 -4.75 -16.34 16.54
N THR A 73 -5.55 -15.36 16.09
CA THR A 73 -5.99 -14.24 16.94
C THR A 73 -7.24 -13.55 16.39
N THR A 74 -7.83 -12.63 17.17
CA THR A 74 -8.81 -11.66 16.66
C THR A 74 -8.08 -10.34 16.41
N GLN A 75 -8.19 -9.82 15.19
CA GLN A 75 -7.62 -8.52 14.81
C GLN A 75 -8.40 -7.36 15.43
N SER A 76 -7.82 -6.16 15.43
CA SER A 76 -8.44 -4.95 15.98
C SER A 76 -9.79 -4.59 15.34
N ASN A 77 -10.00 -4.97 14.09
CA ASN A 77 -11.28 -4.79 13.37
C ASN A 77 -12.31 -5.92 13.64
N GLY A 78 -12.05 -6.79 14.62
CA GLY A 78 -12.90 -7.91 14.99
C GLY A 78 -12.81 -9.14 14.08
N ARG A 79 -12.05 -9.07 12.97
CA ARG A 79 -11.87 -10.22 12.07
C ARG A 79 -10.93 -11.25 12.69
N ILE A 80 -11.20 -12.53 12.43
CA ILE A 80 -10.35 -13.62 12.89
C ILE A 80 -9.19 -13.80 11.92
N LEU A 81 -7.96 -13.82 12.45
CA LEU A 81 -6.78 -14.26 11.73
C LEU A 81 -6.58 -15.76 11.99
N TYR A 82 -6.48 -16.53 10.91
CA TYR A 82 -6.27 -17.97 10.95
C TYR A 82 -4.82 -18.32 10.58
N GLU A 83 -4.34 -19.43 11.11
CA GLU A 83 -3.07 -20.06 10.72
C GLU A 83 -3.29 -21.51 10.28
N THR A 84 -2.40 -22.03 9.44
CA THR A 84 -2.40 -23.46 9.09
C THR A 84 -1.81 -24.28 10.24
N THR A 85 -2.43 -25.43 10.54
CA THR A 85 -1.93 -26.36 11.57
C THR A 85 -1.87 -27.79 11.05
N LEU A 86 -1.00 -28.62 11.66
CA LEU A 86 -0.95 -30.06 11.43
C LEU A 86 -2.06 -30.79 12.19
N GLU A 87 -2.60 -30.18 13.24
CA GLU A 87 -3.65 -30.76 14.05
C GLU A 87 -4.99 -30.76 13.32
N LYS A 88 -5.82 -31.77 13.57
CA LYS A 88 -7.21 -31.75 13.12
C LYS A 88 -7.99 -30.81 14.01
N THR A 89 -8.60 -29.79 13.42
CA THR A 89 -9.42 -28.82 14.13
C THR A 89 -10.89 -28.99 13.74
N GLN A 90 -11.78 -28.45 14.58
CA GLN A 90 -13.21 -28.34 14.25
C GLN A 90 -13.52 -27.09 13.41
N GLU A 91 -12.50 -26.27 13.11
CA GLU A 91 -12.66 -25.11 12.24
C GLU A 91 -13.08 -25.59 10.84
N PRO A 92 -14.10 -24.96 10.24
CA PRO A 92 -14.53 -25.32 8.90
C PRO A 92 -13.37 -25.11 7.93
N LYS A 93 -13.26 -26.01 6.93
CA LYS A 93 -12.32 -25.81 5.83
C LYS A 93 -12.57 -24.45 5.18
N GLN A 94 -11.53 -23.64 5.14
CA GLN A 94 -11.59 -22.32 4.55
C GLN A 94 -11.27 -22.45 3.06
N SER A 95 -12.19 -22.05 2.18
CA SER A 95 -11.87 -22.00 0.75
C SER A 95 -11.21 -20.66 0.42
N PHE A 96 -9.89 -20.66 0.33
CA PHE A 96 -9.10 -19.49 -0.11
C PHE A 96 -8.86 -19.44 -1.62
N ALA A 97 -9.53 -20.31 -2.39
CA ALA A 97 -9.46 -20.28 -3.84
C ALA A 97 -10.09 -18.99 -4.39
N ALA A 98 -9.39 -18.32 -5.31
CA ALA A 98 -9.84 -17.07 -5.91
C ALA A 98 -9.71 -17.12 -7.44
N ASN A 99 -10.61 -16.41 -8.16
CA ASN A 99 -10.47 -16.22 -9.60
C ASN A 99 -9.32 -15.28 -9.97
N LYS A 100 -8.93 -14.39 -9.05
CA LYS A 100 -7.78 -13.50 -9.20
C LYS A 100 -6.90 -13.59 -7.97
N VAL A 101 -5.61 -13.86 -8.17
CA VAL A 101 -4.57 -13.89 -7.14
C VAL A 101 -3.54 -12.84 -7.49
N ILE A 102 -3.25 -11.93 -6.55
CA ILE A 102 -2.22 -10.90 -6.71
C ILE A 102 -1.11 -11.21 -5.70
N THR A 103 0.13 -11.32 -6.17
CA THR A 103 1.32 -11.49 -5.34
C THR A 103 2.14 -10.21 -5.34
N VAL A 104 2.45 -9.68 -4.15
CA VAL A 104 3.28 -8.48 -3.98
C VAL A 104 4.69 -8.94 -3.62
N ILE A 105 5.60 -8.93 -4.59
CA ILE A 105 6.93 -9.56 -4.46
C ILE A 105 7.98 -8.70 -5.18
N ASP A 106 9.17 -8.58 -4.61
CA ASP A 106 10.32 -7.87 -5.21
C ASP A 106 10.59 -8.27 -6.68
N ASN A 107 10.91 -7.28 -7.52
CA ASN A 107 11.13 -7.43 -8.97
C ASN A 107 12.26 -8.41 -9.34
N ARG A 108 13.17 -8.73 -8.41
CA ARG A 108 14.18 -9.79 -8.62
C ARG A 108 13.56 -11.17 -8.87
N GLN A 109 12.30 -11.38 -8.49
CA GLN A 109 11.56 -12.62 -8.73
C GLN A 109 10.70 -12.61 -10.00
N THR A 110 10.79 -11.56 -10.83
CA THR A 110 9.91 -11.38 -12.01
C THR A 110 9.92 -12.58 -12.95
N ASN A 111 11.09 -13.09 -13.34
CA ASN A 111 11.17 -14.21 -14.29
C ASN A 111 10.51 -15.47 -13.71
N LEU A 112 10.73 -15.72 -12.42
CA LEU A 112 10.11 -16.84 -11.72
C LEU A 112 8.58 -16.74 -11.70
N GLN A 113 8.06 -15.56 -11.39
CA GLN A 113 6.62 -15.32 -11.33
C GLN A 113 5.96 -15.36 -12.71
N LYS A 114 6.66 -14.95 -13.78
CA LYS A 114 6.18 -15.10 -15.17
C LYS A 114 5.98 -16.57 -15.53
N ILE A 115 6.93 -17.44 -15.17
CA ILE A 115 6.81 -18.89 -15.40
C ILE A 115 5.57 -19.45 -14.69
N VAL A 116 5.39 -19.11 -13.41
CA VAL A 116 4.23 -19.55 -12.63
C VAL A 116 2.93 -19.03 -13.25
N THR A 117 2.88 -17.75 -13.64
CA THR A 117 1.70 -17.12 -14.26
C THR A 117 1.32 -17.81 -15.57
N ASN A 118 2.28 -18.04 -16.45
CA ASN A 118 2.07 -18.72 -17.73
C ASN A 118 1.63 -20.17 -17.54
N LEU A 119 2.13 -20.86 -16.51
CA LEU A 119 1.67 -22.21 -16.19
C LEU A 119 0.24 -22.20 -15.64
N MET A 120 -0.09 -21.25 -14.77
CA MET A 120 -1.43 -21.15 -14.18
C MET A 120 -2.50 -20.82 -15.22
N SER A 121 -2.19 -20.01 -16.23
CA SER A 121 -3.14 -19.71 -17.32
C SER A 121 -3.49 -20.93 -18.16
N LYS A 122 -2.58 -21.93 -18.27
CA LYS A 122 -2.87 -23.21 -18.92
C LYS A 122 -3.82 -24.07 -18.09
N PHE A 123 -3.68 -24.07 -16.76
CA PHE A 123 -4.55 -24.87 -15.88
C PHE A 123 -5.94 -24.27 -15.66
N LYS A 124 -6.04 -22.94 -15.66
CA LYS A 124 -7.28 -22.22 -15.35
C LYS A 124 -7.36 -20.91 -16.16
N PRO A 125 -7.70 -20.97 -17.46
CA PRO A 125 -7.66 -19.82 -18.37
C PRO A 125 -8.60 -18.67 -18.00
N GLU A 126 -9.69 -18.96 -17.28
CA GLU A 126 -10.66 -17.98 -16.78
C GLU A 126 -10.21 -17.24 -15.51
N SER A 127 -9.05 -17.61 -14.97
CA SER A 127 -8.46 -17.03 -13.77
C SER A 127 -7.22 -16.19 -14.08
N SER A 128 -6.83 -15.35 -13.11
CA SER A 128 -5.70 -14.44 -13.23
C SER A 128 -4.75 -14.61 -12.04
N TYR A 129 -3.48 -14.89 -12.33
CA TYR A 129 -2.39 -14.86 -11.36
C TYR A 129 -1.47 -13.68 -11.72
N VAL A 130 -1.41 -12.68 -10.86
CA VAL A 130 -0.76 -11.40 -11.14
C VAL A 130 0.42 -11.23 -10.19
N HIS A 131 1.60 -11.01 -10.76
CA HIS A 131 2.75 -10.53 -10.00
C HIS A 131 2.76 -9.00 -10.00
N LEU A 132 2.50 -8.41 -8.84
CA LEU A 132 2.68 -7.00 -8.57
C LEU A 132 4.10 -6.79 -8.03
N GLY A 133 5.02 -6.57 -8.96
CA GLY A 133 6.44 -6.40 -8.69
C GLY A 133 6.79 -5.03 -8.10
N TYR A 134 7.68 -4.98 -7.11
CA TYR A 134 8.21 -3.72 -6.55
C TYR A 134 9.75 -3.70 -6.47
N GLU A 135 10.35 -2.53 -6.55
CA GLU A 135 11.78 -2.31 -6.38
C GLU A 135 12.20 -2.09 -4.93
N ALA A 136 13.49 -2.28 -4.66
CA ALA A 136 14.02 -2.16 -3.31
C ALA A 136 13.90 -0.74 -2.72
N VAL A 137 13.79 -0.68 -1.40
CA VAL A 137 13.93 0.55 -0.62
C VAL A 137 15.39 0.70 -0.18
N THR A 138 15.92 1.91 -0.32
CA THR A 138 17.20 2.36 0.23
C THR A 138 16.94 3.53 1.17
N LEU A 139 17.91 3.80 2.05
CA LEU A 139 17.88 4.98 2.90
C LEU A 139 18.84 6.02 2.36
N SER A 140 18.48 7.30 2.48
CA SER A 140 19.43 8.38 2.21
C SER A 140 20.63 8.30 3.15
N SER A 141 21.75 8.90 2.73
CA SER A 141 22.96 8.99 3.57
C SER A 141 22.65 9.67 4.91
N GLU A 142 21.84 10.72 4.91
CA GLU A 142 21.48 11.45 6.13
C GLU A 142 20.59 10.61 7.05
N THR A 143 19.62 9.88 6.50
CA THR A 143 18.78 8.98 7.30
C THR A 143 19.60 7.84 7.91
N ALA A 144 20.49 7.23 7.13
CA ALA A 144 21.38 6.19 7.65
C ALA A 144 22.27 6.72 8.78
N LYS A 145 22.78 7.95 8.70
CA LYS A 145 23.52 8.60 9.80
C LYS A 145 22.65 8.85 11.04
N ILE A 146 21.41 9.32 10.87
CA ILE A 146 20.44 9.51 11.97
C ILE A 146 20.19 8.18 12.72
N LEU A 147 20.23 7.08 11.99
CA LEU A 147 20.08 5.71 12.50
C LEU A 147 21.40 5.10 13.01
N GLY A 148 22.48 5.89 13.10
CA GLY A 148 23.77 5.46 13.65
C GLY A 148 24.65 4.64 12.70
N ASN A 149 24.30 4.57 11.40
CA ASN A 149 25.06 3.82 10.41
C ASN A 149 26.12 4.72 9.73
N LYS A 150 27.32 4.18 9.50
CA LYS A 150 28.37 4.85 8.72
C LYS A 150 28.04 4.77 7.23
N THR A 151 28.18 5.89 6.52
CA THR A 151 27.94 5.97 5.07
C THR A 151 29.07 6.70 4.38
N ASP A 152 29.32 6.37 3.12
CA ASP A 152 30.27 7.10 2.26
C ASP A 152 29.56 8.22 1.47
N GLY A 153 28.49 8.80 2.03
CA GLY A 153 27.67 9.82 1.36
C GLY A 153 26.68 9.27 0.32
N LYS A 154 26.63 7.96 0.12
CA LYS A 154 25.70 7.29 -0.81
C LYS A 154 24.47 6.73 -0.08
N SER A 155 23.38 6.55 -0.83
CA SER A 155 22.21 5.83 -0.33
C SER A 155 22.59 4.41 0.07
N VAL A 156 21.99 3.94 1.15
CA VAL A 156 22.30 2.66 1.76
C VAL A 156 21.19 1.66 1.45
N GLN A 157 21.54 0.55 0.81
CA GLN A 157 20.64 -0.58 0.62
C GLN A 157 20.82 -1.59 1.75
N MET A 158 19.71 -2.06 2.30
CA MET A 158 19.72 -3.11 3.33
C MET A 158 20.37 -4.39 2.77
N SER A 159 21.28 -4.99 3.54
CA SER A 159 21.99 -6.19 3.15
C SER A 159 22.33 -7.05 4.37
N GLY A 160 21.52 -8.10 4.59
CA GLY A 160 21.74 -9.06 5.68
C GLY A 160 23.14 -9.70 5.66
N ARG A 161 23.67 -10.04 4.47
CA ARG A 161 25.04 -10.61 4.33
C ARG A 161 26.16 -9.63 4.70
N LYS A 162 25.88 -8.33 4.72
CA LYS A 162 26.85 -7.28 5.12
C LYS A 162 26.56 -6.75 6.54
N GLY A 163 25.60 -7.35 7.26
CA GLY A 163 25.19 -6.91 8.60
C GLY A 163 24.45 -5.56 8.62
N LEU A 164 24.04 -5.04 7.47
CA LEU A 164 23.40 -3.75 7.35
C LEU A 164 21.88 -3.94 7.32
N TYR A 165 21.30 -3.97 8.51
CA TYR A 165 19.88 -4.18 8.75
C TYR A 165 19.35 -3.02 9.58
N ILE A 166 18.22 -2.46 9.15
CA ILE A 166 17.56 -1.33 9.81
C ILE A 166 16.12 -1.76 10.02
N ASN A 167 15.69 -1.82 11.28
CA ASN A 167 14.34 -2.25 11.60
C ASN A 167 13.35 -1.11 11.27
N ALA A 168 12.18 -1.46 10.72
CA ALA A 168 11.08 -0.52 10.55
C ALA A 168 10.69 0.12 11.90
N ASP A 169 10.74 -0.65 12.99
CA ASP A 169 10.45 -0.16 14.35
C ASP A 169 11.38 0.99 14.75
N GLU A 170 12.67 0.89 14.43
CA GLU A 170 13.65 1.94 14.72
C GLU A 170 13.38 3.22 13.93
N ILE A 171 12.95 3.07 12.66
CA ILE A 171 12.57 4.21 11.82
C ILE A 171 11.33 4.90 12.39
N ILE A 172 10.30 4.13 12.75
CA ILE A 172 9.06 4.64 13.35
C ILE A 172 9.37 5.38 14.65
N GLU A 173 10.11 4.77 15.56
CA GLU A 173 10.45 5.37 16.85
C GLU A 173 11.19 6.71 16.68
N LYS A 174 12.09 6.81 15.70
CA LYS A 174 12.83 8.05 15.41
C LYS A 174 11.93 9.13 14.80
N LEU A 175 11.01 8.74 13.91
CA LEU A 175 10.01 9.66 13.37
C LEU A 175 9.08 10.18 14.46
N GLU A 176 8.52 9.28 15.27
CA GLU A 176 7.62 9.62 16.38
C GLU A 176 8.28 10.60 17.34
N LYS A 177 9.51 10.33 17.77
CA LYS A 177 10.25 11.25 18.65
C LYS A 177 10.42 12.64 18.06
N ARG A 178 10.71 12.72 16.76
CA ARG A 178 10.87 14.01 16.07
C ARG A 178 9.54 14.76 15.96
N ILE A 179 8.50 14.07 15.50
CA ILE A 179 7.17 14.67 15.35
C ILE A 179 6.62 15.11 16.70
N PHE A 180 6.82 14.32 17.76
CA PHE A 180 6.41 14.68 19.12
C PHE A 180 7.01 16.03 19.55
N LEU A 181 8.32 16.22 19.33
CA LEU A 181 9.00 17.48 19.65
C LEU A 181 8.44 18.65 18.82
N GLU A 182 8.29 18.46 17.51
CA GLU A 182 7.74 19.50 16.61
C GLU A 182 6.27 19.85 16.94
N SER A 183 5.43 18.87 17.27
CA SER A 183 4.03 19.08 17.66
C SER A 183 3.90 19.73 19.03
N LYS A 184 4.78 19.41 19.98
CA LYS A 184 4.80 20.04 21.32
C LYS A 184 5.10 21.53 21.25
N GLU A 185 6.01 21.95 20.37
CA GLU A 185 6.32 23.38 20.15
C GLU A 185 5.14 24.16 19.55
N ARG A 186 4.23 23.49 18.85
CA ARG A 186 3.11 24.12 18.13
C ARG A 186 1.78 24.05 18.87
N ASN A 187 1.66 23.13 19.83
CA ASN A 187 0.45 22.81 20.55
C ASN A 187 0.77 22.63 22.04
N GLU A 188 1.20 23.72 22.69
CA GLU A 188 1.57 23.73 24.12
C GLU A 188 0.41 23.35 25.05
N ASP A 189 -0.83 23.42 24.56
CA ASP A 189 -2.06 23.08 25.29
C ASP A 189 -2.36 21.57 25.32
N LEU A 190 -1.69 20.75 24.51
CA LEU A 190 -1.93 19.32 24.43
C LEU A 190 -1.13 18.54 25.48
N ASP A 191 -1.75 17.49 26.03
CA ASP A 191 -1.06 16.56 26.92
C ASP A 191 -0.14 15.60 26.16
N ASN A 192 0.77 14.95 26.89
CA ASN A 192 1.72 14.01 26.27
C ASN A 192 1.02 12.83 25.58
N ALA A 193 -0.16 12.40 26.04
CA ALA A 193 -0.91 11.30 25.44
C ALA A 193 -1.38 11.67 24.02
N SER A 194 -2.01 12.84 23.89
CA SER A 194 -2.45 13.38 22.60
C SER A 194 -1.28 13.63 21.65
N LEU A 195 -0.17 14.18 22.17
CA LEU A 195 1.03 14.42 21.38
C LEU A 195 1.66 13.11 20.87
N ASN A 196 1.67 12.04 21.68
CA ASN A 196 2.13 10.72 21.25
C ASN A 196 1.22 10.11 20.18
N GLU A 197 -0.10 10.28 20.29
CA GLU A 197 -1.04 9.80 19.27
C GLU A 197 -0.84 10.53 17.93
N ILE A 198 -0.67 11.85 17.96
CA ILE A 198 -0.33 12.65 16.77
C ILE A 198 0.98 12.15 16.16
N ALA A 199 2.02 12.01 16.99
CA ALA A 199 3.32 11.53 16.55
C ALA A 199 3.26 10.16 15.87
N HIS A 200 2.52 9.21 16.46
CA HIS A 200 2.30 7.88 15.89
C HIS A 200 1.58 7.94 14.55
N ASN A 201 0.43 8.63 14.49
CA ASN A 201 -0.38 8.72 13.27
C ASN A 201 0.37 9.39 12.11
N VAL A 202 1.13 10.46 12.39
CA VAL A 202 1.94 11.15 11.38
C VAL A 202 3.15 10.31 10.97
N ALA A 203 3.82 9.61 11.90
CA ALA A 203 4.95 8.73 11.58
C ALA A 203 4.53 7.57 10.68
N VAL A 204 3.47 6.85 11.07
CA VAL A 204 2.93 5.72 10.29
C VAL A 204 2.43 6.22 8.93
N GLY A 205 1.70 7.34 8.91
CA GLY A 205 1.23 7.96 7.67
C GLY A 205 2.38 8.31 6.72
N THR A 206 3.44 8.91 7.26
CA THR A 206 4.65 9.29 6.51
C THR A 206 5.29 8.08 5.85
N ILE A 207 5.58 7.01 6.60
CA ILE A 207 6.19 5.80 6.03
C ILE A 207 5.30 5.21 4.94
N ARG A 208 4.00 5.05 5.20
CA ARG A 208 3.07 4.45 4.24
C ARG A 208 3.02 5.27 2.95
N TYR A 209 2.89 6.59 3.06
CA TYR A 209 2.82 7.48 1.91
C TYR A 209 4.10 7.44 1.06
N GLU A 210 5.26 7.54 1.70
CA GLU A 210 6.56 7.53 1.02
C GLU A 210 6.84 6.21 0.29
N LEU A 211 6.31 5.09 0.80
CA LEU A 211 6.44 3.79 0.15
C LEU A 211 5.40 3.57 -0.98
N ILE A 212 4.27 4.29 -0.96
CA ILE A 212 3.18 4.12 -1.93
C ILE A 212 3.26 5.10 -3.11
N LYS A 213 3.67 6.36 -2.87
CA LYS A 213 3.70 7.41 -3.91
C LYS A 213 4.66 7.13 -5.10
N PRO A 214 5.77 6.39 -4.97
CA PRO A 214 6.66 6.10 -6.10
C PRO A 214 6.07 5.05 -7.05
N ASP A 215 6.58 4.99 -8.28
CA ASP A 215 6.24 3.87 -9.17
C ASP A 215 6.87 2.59 -8.63
N LEU A 216 6.13 1.48 -8.66
CA LEU A 216 6.62 0.19 -8.14
C LEU A 216 7.93 -0.26 -8.81
N GLY A 217 8.17 0.12 -10.07
CA GLY A 217 9.40 -0.16 -10.81
C GLY A 217 10.60 0.75 -10.49
N LYS A 218 10.51 1.61 -9.47
CA LYS A 218 11.58 2.54 -9.09
C LYS A 218 12.07 2.27 -7.67
N ILE A 219 13.40 2.27 -7.52
CA ILE A 219 14.04 2.24 -6.20
C ILE A 219 13.59 3.46 -5.40
N ILE A 220 13.11 3.22 -4.17
CA ILE A 220 12.70 4.27 -3.25
C ILE A 220 13.91 4.65 -2.40
N THR A 221 14.29 5.92 -2.36
CA THR A 221 15.28 6.43 -1.40
C THR A 221 14.55 7.17 -0.30
N PHE A 222 14.35 6.53 0.85
CA PHE A 222 13.65 7.11 1.99
C PHE A 222 14.55 8.11 2.72
N ASP A 223 14.02 9.32 2.97
CA ASP A 223 14.73 10.39 3.68
C ASP A 223 13.85 11.07 4.73
N ILE A 224 14.13 10.82 6.02
CA ILE A 224 13.36 11.34 7.15
C ILE A 224 13.17 12.86 7.11
N ASN A 225 14.20 13.62 6.70
CA ASN A 225 14.14 15.07 6.72
C ASN A 225 13.20 15.61 5.65
N THR A 226 13.20 15.00 4.46
CA THR A 226 12.33 15.43 3.37
C THR A 226 10.90 14.93 3.53
N SER A 227 10.71 13.73 4.08
CA SER A 227 9.39 13.10 4.21
C SER A 227 8.47 13.79 5.23
N LEU A 228 9.03 14.53 6.18
CA LEU A 228 8.26 15.26 7.21
C LEU A 228 7.94 16.71 6.85
N LYS A 229 8.36 17.21 5.68
CA LYS A 229 8.07 18.60 5.28
C LYS A 229 6.56 18.84 5.18
N LEU A 230 6.14 20.06 5.54
CA LEU A 230 4.75 20.53 5.38
C LEU A 230 4.53 21.24 4.05
N ASP A 231 5.44 21.07 3.11
CA ASP A 231 5.36 21.54 1.74
C ASP A 231 5.69 20.37 0.79
N GLY A 232 5.31 20.55 -0.48
CA GLY A 232 5.52 19.54 -1.51
C GLY A 232 4.66 18.29 -1.33
N ASP A 233 5.02 17.25 -2.08
CA ASP A 233 4.31 15.97 -2.15
C ASP A 233 4.69 15.06 -0.96
N THR A 234 4.15 15.36 0.23
CA THR A 234 4.41 14.64 1.50
C THR A 234 3.10 14.29 2.22
N CYS A 235 3.16 13.27 3.09
CA CYS A 235 2.04 12.91 3.95
C CYS A 235 1.68 14.04 4.91
N SER A 236 2.68 14.69 5.50
CA SER A 236 2.48 15.76 6.47
C SER A 236 1.75 16.96 5.85
N TYR A 237 2.04 17.31 4.59
CA TYR A 237 1.30 18.36 3.87
C TYR A 237 -0.18 18.00 3.68
N ILE A 238 -0.46 16.75 3.30
CA ILE A 238 -1.82 16.25 3.09
C ILE A 238 -2.61 16.21 4.41
N GLN A 239 -2.04 15.62 5.46
CA GLN A 239 -2.65 15.57 6.79
C GLN A 239 -2.89 16.98 7.35
N TYR A 240 -1.95 17.90 7.15
CA TYR A 240 -2.10 19.28 7.60
C TYR A 240 -3.25 20.02 6.89
N SER A 241 -3.51 19.72 5.61
CA SER A 241 -4.69 20.21 4.89
C SER A 241 -6.00 19.74 5.53
N CYS A 242 -6.06 18.50 6.03
CA CYS A 242 -7.19 17.98 6.79
C CYS A 242 -7.37 18.73 8.12
N VAL A 243 -6.29 18.94 8.89
CA VAL A 243 -6.32 19.72 10.14
C VAL A 243 -6.83 21.15 9.90
N ARG A 244 -6.44 21.79 8.79
CA ARG A 244 -6.96 23.11 8.41
C ARG A 244 -8.48 23.10 8.21
N ALA A 245 -9.01 22.09 7.52
CA ALA A 245 -10.45 21.94 7.34
C ALA A 245 -11.17 21.74 8.68
N VAL A 246 -10.65 20.89 9.56
CA VAL A 246 -11.18 20.69 10.93
C VAL A 246 -11.24 22.01 11.69
N ARG A 247 -10.14 22.78 11.70
CA ARG A 247 -10.09 24.08 12.39
C ARG A 247 -11.08 25.11 11.84
N ILE A 248 -11.38 25.11 10.54
CA ILE A 248 -12.40 26.00 9.96
C ILE A 248 -13.78 25.62 10.48
N LEU A 249 -14.10 24.33 10.47
CA LEU A 249 -15.38 23.80 10.96
C LEU A 249 -15.56 24.08 12.45
N GLU A 250 -14.55 23.83 13.29
CA GLU A 250 -14.58 24.16 14.72
C GLU A 250 -14.83 25.66 14.97
N LYS A 251 -14.12 26.53 14.24
CA LYS A 251 -14.26 28.00 14.37
C LYS A 251 -15.61 28.53 13.90
N SER A 252 -16.33 27.79 13.06
CA SER A 252 -17.65 28.20 12.59
C SER A 252 -18.71 28.15 13.70
N GLY A 253 -18.49 27.34 14.74
CA GLY A 253 -19.43 27.16 15.85
C GLY A 253 -20.80 26.59 15.44
N SER A 254 -20.94 26.08 14.20
CA SER A 254 -22.19 25.55 13.66
C SER A 254 -21.91 24.31 12.81
N GLU A 255 -22.85 23.37 12.77
CA GLU A 255 -22.76 22.23 11.87
C GLU A 255 -23.16 22.66 10.45
N PRO A 256 -22.38 22.32 9.41
CA PRO A 256 -22.73 22.62 8.03
C PRO A 256 -24.06 21.95 7.65
N ASN A 257 -25.00 22.73 7.13
CA ASN A 257 -26.30 22.23 6.69
C ASN A 257 -26.38 22.16 5.17
N PHE A 258 -26.61 20.98 4.61
CA PHE A 258 -26.72 20.78 3.16
C PHE A 258 -28.04 21.28 2.55
N ASP A 259 -29.00 21.71 3.37
CA ASP A 259 -30.22 22.40 2.93
C ASP A 259 -29.94 23.89 2.64
N VAL A 260 -29.15 24.14 1.59
CA VAL A 260 -28.75 25.47 1.12
C VAL A 260 -28.61 25.47 -0.41
N GLN A 261 -28.74 26.64 -1.02
CA GLN A 261 -28.45 26.81 -2.44
C GLN A 261 -26.94 26.92 -2.67
N PHE A 262 -26.41 26.15 -3.63
CA PHE A 262 -24.98 26.12 -3.95
C PHE A 262 -24.61 27.01 -5.15
N ASP A 263 -25.57 27.73 -5.76
CA ASP A 263 -25.36 28.58 -6.94
C ASP A 263 -24.33 29.70 -6.73
N GLN A 264 -24.08 30.07 -5.47
CA GLN A 264 -23.11 31.10 -5.11
C GLN A 264 -21.67 30.57 -4.98
N LEU A 265 -21.43 29.26 -5.09
CA LEU A 265 -20.10 28.66 -5.18
C LEU A 265 -19.55 28.79 -6.61
N ASN A 266 -19.26 30.02 -7.03
CA ASN A 266 -18.99 30.37 -8.42
C ASN A 266 -17.55 30.80 -8.71
N THR A 267 -16.66 30.81 -7.71
CA THR A 267 -15.24 31.08 -7.94
C THR A 267 -14.58 29.91 -8.64
N GLU A 268 -13.48 30.18 -9.36
CA GLU A 268 -12.68 29.14 -10.00
C GLU A 268 -12.11 28.13 -8.97
N TYR A 269 -11.77 28.60 -7.76
CA TYR A 269 -11.22 27.77 -6.70
C TYR A 269 -12.27 26.85 -6.07
N GLU A 270 -13.49 27.35 -5.83
CA GLU A 270 -14.63 26.52 -5.40
C GLU A 270 -14.95 25.45 -6.45
N THR A 271 -15.06 25.86 -7.72
CA THR A 271 -15.35 24.94 -8.82
C THR A 271 -14.26 23.88 -8.98
N SER A 272 -12.99 24.26 -8.85
CA SER A 272 -11.86 23.34 -8.91
C SER A 272 -11.92 22.30 -7.79
N LEU A 273 -12.16 22.73 -6.54
CA LEU A 273 -12.28 21.84 -5.40
C LEU A 273 -13.47 20.88 -5.54
N ILE A 274 -14.64 21.38 -5.96
CA ILE A 274 -15.83 20.55 -6.20
C ILE A 274 -15.54 19.47 -7.26
N LYS A 275 -14.88 19.84 -8.37
CA LYS A 275 -14.49 18.88 -9.40
C LYS A 275 -13.54 17.81 -8.85
N GLN A 276 -12.52 18.19 -8.07
CA GLN A 276 -11.59 17.21 -7.48
C GLN A 276 -12.30 16.27 -6.51
N ILE A 277 -13.24 16.76 -5.70
CA ILE A 277 -14.06 15.91 -4.84
C ILE A 277 -14.88 14.93 -5.68
N GLY A 278 -15.54 15.41 -6.76
CA GLY A 278 -16.34 14.58 -7.66
C GLY A 278 -15.56 13.50 -8.43
N LEU A 279 -14.22 13.61 -8.50
CA LEU A 279 -13.36 12.61 -9.16
C LEU A 279 -12.93 11.45 -8.24
N PHE A 280 -13.29 11.47 -6.95
CA PHE A 280 -12.85 10.45 -5.99
C PHE A 280 -13.09 9.01 -6.49
N GLU A 281 -14.33 8.69 -6.88
CA GLU A 281 -14.68 7.34 -7.33
C GLU A 281 -13.97 6.95 -8.63
N VAL A 282 -13.67 7.92 -9.51
CA VAL A 282 -12.92 7.67 -10.75
C VAL A 282 -11.51 7.19 -10.40
N PHE A 283 -10.83 7.86 -9.47
CA PHE A 283 -9.49 7.47 -9.04
C PHE A 283 -9.47 6.17 -8.23
N VAL A 284 -10.51 5.88 -7.43
CA VAL A 284 -10.66 4.57 -6.75
C VAL A 284 -10.78 3.44 -7.75
N ASN A 285 -11.63 3.60 -8.76
CA ASN A 285 -11.80 2.60 -9.80
C ASN A 285 -10.52 2.40 -10.63
N ASP A 286 -9.82 3.48 -10.96
CA ASP A 286 -8.54 3.41 -11.69
C ASP A 286 -7.46 2.69 -10.86
N ALA A 287 -7.31 3.03 -9.58
CA ALA A 287 -6.38 2.38 -8.67
C ALA A 287 -6.65 0.86 -8.55
N ALA A 288 -7.93 0.48 -8.39
CA ALA A 288 -8.33 -0.91 -8.27
C ALA A 288 -8.09 -1.71 -9.56
N LYS A 289 -8.45 -1.12 -10.71
CA LYS A 289 -8.29 -1.73 -12.04
C LYS A 289 -6.83 -1.96 -12.39
N ASN A 290 -5.98 -0.99 -12.08
CA ASN A 290 -4.54 -1.02 -12.42
C ASN A 290 -3.66 -1.58 -11.30
N HIS A 291 -4.25 -2.00 -10.17
CA HIS A 291 -3.52 -2.48 -9.00
C HIS A 291 -2.46 -1.46 -8.51
N SER A 292 -2.80 -0.18 -8.54
CA SER A 292 -1.88 0.93 -8.31
C SER A 292 -2.37 1.84 -7.18
N PRO A 293 -1.98 1.58 -5.92
CA PRO A 293 -2.31 2.44 -4.78
C PRO A 293 -1.74 3.87 -4.91
N LYS A 294 -0.67 4.05 -5.71
CA LYS A 294 -0.09 5.36 -6.05
C LYS A 294 -1.13 6.33 -6.61
N VAL A 295 -2.11 5.84 -7.38
CA VAL A 295 -3.17 6.68 -7.96
C VAL A 295 -3.93 7.41 -6.85
N ILE A 296 -4.20 6.72 -5.73
CA ILE A 296 -4.86 7.31 -4.56
C ILE A 296 -3.92 8.28 -3.84
N ALA A 297 -2.64 7.96 -3.69
CA ALA A 297 -1.66 8.88 -3.08
C ALA A 297 -1.59 10.21 -3.85
N LYS A 298 -1.48 10.14 -5.18
CA LYS A 298 -1.50 11.30 -6.05
C LYS A 298 -2.81 12.08 -5.94
N TYR A 299 -3.95 11.38 -5.90
CA TYR A 299 -5.26 12.02 -5.71
C TYR A 299 -5.34 12.78 -4.37
N CYS A 300 -4.87 12.18 -3.27
CA CYS A 300 -4.83 12.85 -1.96
C CYS A 300 -4.01 14.14 -2.02
N TYR A 301 -2.85 14.12 -2.68
CA TYR A 301 -2.03 15.30 -2.88
C TYR A 301 -2.73 16.37 -3.73
N ASP A 302 -3.24 15.99 -4.90
CA ASP A 302 -3.91 16.93 -5.82
C ASP A 302 -5.17 17.55 -5.17
N LEU A 303 -5.91 16.78 -4.36
CA LEU A 303 -7.05 17.25 -3.57
C LEU A 303 -6.62 18.23 -2.46
N ALA A 304 -5.52 17.95 -1.76
CA ALA A 304 -4.96 18.86 -0.74
C ALA A 304 -4.45 20.17 -1.35
N VAL A 305 -3.86 20.13 -2.55
CA VAL A 305 -3.47 21.31 -3.33
C VAL A 305 -4.70 22.14 -3.69
N ALA A 306 -5.75 21.53 -4.25
CA ALA A 306 -6.98 22.23 -4.61
C ALA A 306 -7.63 22.92 -3.38
N PHE A 307 -7.65 22.24 -2.23
CA PHE A 307 -8.15 22.82 -0.99
C PHE A 307 -7.27 23.96 -0.47
N SER A 308 -5.94 23.84 -0.58
CA SER A 308 -5.03 24.92 -0.19
C SER A 308 -5.27 26.18 -1.03
N SER A 309 -5.45 26.04 -2.34
CA SER A 309 -5.80 27.17 -3.22
C SER A 309 -7.15 27.78 -2.86
N PHE A 310 -8.17 26.96 -2.58
CA PHE A 310 -9.47 27.42 -2.07
C PHE A 310 -9.32 28.20 -0.76
N TYR A 311 -8.57 27.67 0.21
CA TYR A 311 -8.37 28.29 1.51
C TYR A 311 -7.68 29.66 1.41
N GLU A 312 -6.71 29.81 0.51
CA GLU A 312 -5.96 31.05 0.33
C GLU A 312 -6.80 32.16 -0.32
N HIS A 313 -7.70 31.81 -1.24
CA HIS A 313 -8.39 32.79 -2.10
C HIS A 313 -9.86 33.00 -1.71
N VAL A 314 -10.47 32.09 -0.96
CA VAL A 314 -11.91 32.11 -0.65
C VAL A 314 -12.15 32.32 0.85
N LYS A 315 -12.84 33.41 1.19
CA LYS A 315 -13.23 33.72 2.57
C LYS A 315 -14.41 32.82 3.00
N VAL A 316 -14.16 31.83 3.85
CA VAL A 316 -15.22 30.94 4.38
C VAL A 316 -16.05 31.65 5.46
N LEU A 317 -15.48 31.90 6.65
CA LEU A 317 -16.20 32.44 7.81
C LEU A 317 -16.55 33.93 7.72
N LYS A 318 -16.00 34.63 6.73
CA LYS A 318 -16.20 36.06 6.48
C LYS A 318 -16.84 36.29 5.11
N ALA A 319 -17.61 35.32 4.62
CA ALA A 319 -18.38 35.50 3.40
C ALA A 319 -19.51 36.52 3.61
N GLU A 320 -20.09 37.00 2.52
CA GLU A 320 -21.02 38.13 2.50
C GLU A 320 -22.36 37.84 3.19
N THR A 321 -22.82 36.59 3.08
CA THR A 321 -24.13 36.16 3.59
C THR A 321 -24.01 34.88 4.43
N PRO A 322 -24.89 34.67 5.42
CA PRO A 322 -24.95 33.41 6.17
C PRO A 322 -25.13 32.17 5.28
N GLU A 323 -25.89 32.29 4.20
CA GLU A 323 -26.12 31.22 3.23
C GLU A 323 -24.83 30.83 2.51
N LEU A 324 -24.02 31.80 2.08
CA LEU A 324 -22.73 31.55 1.44
C LEU A 324 -21.69 31.00 2.42
N ILE A 325 -21.70 31.47 3.68
CA ILE A 325 -20.88 30.87 4.74
C ILE A 325 -21.22 29.39 4.88
N ASN A 326 -22.50 29.05 5.00
CA ASN A 326 -22.95 27.67 5.15
C ASN A 326 -22.63 26.79 3.91
N ALA A 327 -22.83 27.31 2.70
CA ALA A 327 -22.46 26.60 1.47
C ALA A 327 -20.96 26.29 1.40
N ARG A 328 -20.10 27.24 1.80
CA ARG A 328 -18.64 27.03 1.87
C ARG A 328 -18.24 26.08 2.99
N LEU A 329 -18.94 26.10 4.13
CA LEU A 329 -18.72 25.13 5.21
C LEU A 329 -19.08 23.71 4.77
N CYS A 330 -20.15 23.54 3.98
CA CYS A 330 -20.49 22.26 3.37
C CYS A 330 -19.38 21.77 2.44
N LEU A 331 -18.80 22.66 1.62
CA LEU A 331 -17.66 22.32 0.75
C LEU A 331 -16.41 21.91 1.55
N VAL A 332 -16.10 22.62 2.64
CA VAL A 332 -15.00 22.26 3.56
C VAL A 332 -15.23 20.88 4.18
N LEU A 333 -16.46 20.58 4.63
CA LEU A 333 -16.83 19.28 5.17
C LEU A 333 -16.72 18.17 4.11
N SER A 334 -17.20 18.41 2.88
CA SER A 334 -17.07 17.47 1.77
C SER A 334 -15.62 17.16 1.43
N PHE A 335 -14.74 18.18 1.42
CA PHE A 335 -13.29 17.98 1.26
C PHE A 335 -12.74 17.10 2.39
N LYS A 336 -13.00 17.45 3.65
CA LYS A 336 -12.52 16.70 4.83
C LYS A 336 -12.89 15.22 4.72
N LEU A 337 -14.18 14.93 4.53
CA LEU A 337 -14.69 13.56 4.46
C LEU A 337 -14.11 12.78 3.27
N THR A 338 -13.92 13.45 2.13
CA THR A 338 -13.35 12.81 0.93
C THR A 338 -11.88 12.48 1.13
N LEU A 339 -11.11 13.41 1.70
CA LEU A 339 -9.69 13.20 1.98
C LEU A 339 -9.49 12.13 3.06
N GLU A 340 -10.29 12.11 4.12
CA GLU A 340 -10.26 11.08 5.16
C GLU A 340 -10.52 9.69 4.56
N LYS A 341 -11.52 9.54 3.68
CA LYS A 341 -11.78 8.28 2.96
C LYS A 341 -10.62 7.89 2.04
N ALA A 342 -10.03 8.84 1.32
CA ALA A 342 -8.92 8.56 0.41
C ALA A 342 -7.65 8.13 1.19
N LEU A 343 -7.38 8.75 2.34
CA LEU A 343 -6.29 8.37 3.23
C LEU A 343 -6.54 6.99 3.89
N ASP A 344 -7.78 6.68 4.25
CA ASP A 344 -8.15 5.37 4.81
C ASP A 344 -7.87 4.22 3.81
N LEU A 345 -8.11 4.43 2.50
CA LEU A 345 -7.73 3.47 1.45
C LEU A 345 -6.22 3.21 1.40
N LEU A 346 -5.40 4.19 1.84
CA LEU A 346 -3.96 4.05 1.99
C LEU A 346 -3.55 3.52 3.36
N GLY A 347 -4.48 3.31 4.28
CA GLY A 347 -4.24 2.97 5.69
C GLY A 347 -3.54 4.10 6.45
N ILE A 348 -3.83 5.35 6.11
CA ILE A 348 -3.27 6.55 6.73
C ILE A 348 -4.37 7.24 7.54
N THR A 349 -4.12 7.49 8.82
CA THR A 349 -5.03 8.25 9.68
C THR A 349 -4.71 9.74 9.56
N ALA A 350 -5.72 10.57 9.27
CA ALA A 350 -5.57 12.02 9.39
C ALA A 350 -5.77 12.46 10.85
N PRO A 351 -4.77 13.09 11.49
CA PRO A 351 -4.95 13.60 12.84
C PRO A 351 -5.90 14.81 12.83
N GLN A 352 -6.63 15.03 13.93
CA GLN A 352 -7.51 16.21 14.06
C GLN A 352 -6.72 17.50 14.40
N ARG A 353 -5.49 17.35 14.92
CA ARG A 353 -4.52 18.43 15.21
C ARG A 353 -3.11 17.98 14.82
N MET A 354 -2.22 18.90 14.43
CA MET A 354 -0.81 18.63 14.10
C MET A 354 0.13 19.66 14.69
#